data_AF-A0A1E7R8A6-F1
#
_entry.id   AF-A0A1E7R8A6-F1
#
_cell.length_a   1.000
_cell.length_b   1.000
_cell.length_c   1.000
_cell.angle_alpha   90.00
_cell.angle_beta   90.00
_cell.angle_gamma   90.00
#
_symmetry.space_group_name_H-M   'P 1'
#
loop_
_entity.id
_entity.type
_entity.pdbx_description
1 polymer ?
#
loop_
_entity_poly.entity_id
_entity_poly.type
_entity_poly.pdbx_seq_one_letter_code
_entity_poly.pdbx_strand_id
1 'polypeptide(L)'
;MQLQIQYLHIPKKTLSLYPVQVTGALFYTGDSHFVQGDGEVSLTALEGSARSTLKITLLKAGKDKFPGKEIKQPLAENAEFWITPGLDADLDEAMKKSTRETIAFLKNEFGIDEATAYAYLSAATDFQVSQVVDKTKGIHAMIRKADFKEFEDKKD
;
A
#
# COMPACT_ATOMS: atom_id res chain seq x y z
N MET A 1 -7.37 15.15 -8.30
CA MET A 1 -7.54 14.59 -6.94
C MET A 1 -6.16 14.40 -6.36
N GLN A 2 -5.86 15.06 -5.25
CA GLN A 2 -4.59 14.89 -4.54
C GLN A 2 -4.77 13.74 -3.56
N LEU A 3 -4.01 12.66 -3.75
CA LEU A 3 -4.02 11.50 -2.84
C LEU A 3 -2.95 11.77 -1.79
N GLN A 4 -3.37 12.18 -0.59
CA GLN A 4 -2.51 12.19 0.58
C GLN A 4 -2.57 10.77 1.17
N ILE A 5 -1.44 10.10 1.06
CA ILE A 5 -1.29 8.72 1.47
C ILE A 5 -0.22 8.70 2.54
N GLN A 6 -0.65 8.49 3.77
CA GLN A 6 0.21 8.43 4.94
C GLN A 6 0.32 6.97 5.38
N TYR A 7 1.35 6.26 4.94
CA TYR A 7 1.70 4.99 5.57
C TYR A 7 2.89 5.22 6.48
N LEU A 8 2.73 4.85 7.74
CA LEU A 8 3.84 4.71 8.64
C LEU A 8 4.72 3.55 8.17
N HIS A 9 6.03 3.68 8.34
CA HIS A 9 7.04 2.71 7.90
C HIS A 9 7.34 2.72 6.38
N ILE A 10 7.70 3.88 5.85
CA ILE A 10 8.55 3.97 4.66
C ILE A 10 10.02 4.05 5.11
N PRO A 11 10.66 2.93 5.56
CA PRO A 11 12.08 2.95 5.88
C PRO A 11 12.90 3.25 4.61
N LYS A 12 14.20 3.47 4.78
CA LYS A 12 15.13 3.52 3.65
C LYS A 12 14.93 2.25 2.81
N LYS A 13 14.43 2.40 1.57
CA LYS A 13 14.07 1.34 0.57
C LYS A 13 12.63 0.82 0.60
N THR A 14 11.64 1.70 0.62
CA THR A 14 10.27 1.36 0.21
C THR A 14 10.07 1.61 -1.28
N LEU A 15 9.39 0.69 -1.94
CA LEU A 15 8.85 0.87 -3.27
C LEU A 15 7.36 1.19 -3.16
N SER A 16 6.89 2.20 -3.91
CA SER A 16 5.46 2.49 -4.03
C SER A 16 5.08 2.50 -5.50
N LEU A 17 4.08 1.69 -5.82
CA LEU A 17 3.50 1.55 -7.15
C LEU A 17 2.19 2.33 -7.19
N TYR A 18 2.07 3.18 -8.21
CA TYR A 18 0.87 3.98 -8.45
C TYR A 18 0.35 3.70 -9.86
N PRO A 19 -0.96 3.47 -10.04
CA PRO A 19 -1.53 3.36 -11.37
C PRO A 19 -1.41 4.71 -12.11
N VAL A 20 -0.92 4.68 -13.34
CA VAL A 20 -0.84 5.88 -14.19
C VAL A 20 -2.24 6.18 -14.76
N GLN A 21 -2.90 7.18 -14.20
CA GLN A 21 -4.27 7.56 -14.59
C GLN A 21 -4.34 8.62 -15.68
N VAL A 22 -3.24 9.36 -15.92
CA VAL A 22 -3.15 10.44 -16.90
C VAL A 22 -1.81 10.42 -17.63
N THR A 23 -1.76 10.98 -18.84
CA THR A 23 -0.54 11.12 -19.62
C THR A 23 0.54 11.86 -18.82
N GLY A 24 1.74 11.29 -18.78
CA GLY A 24 2.88 11.85 -18.04
C GLY A 24 2.86 11.58 -16.54
N ALA A 25 1.84 10.90 -16.01
CA ALA A 25 1.62 10.58 -14.58
C ALA A 25 1.50 11.78 -13.62
N LEU A 26 2.14 12.91 -13.92
CA LEU A 26 2.12 14.16 -13.16
C LEU A 26 2.52 13.97 -11.68
N PHE A 27 3.63 13.26 -11.46
CA PHE A 27 4.13 12.97 -10.11
C PHE A 27 4.52 14.25 -9.35
N TYR A 28 4.10 14.33 -8.08
CA TYR A 28 4.53 15.33 -7.10
C TYR A 28 4.64 14.67 -5.72
N THR A 29 5.41 15.28 -4.82
CA THR A 29 5.59 14.83 -3.43
C THR A 29 5.78 16.05 -2.53
N GLY A 30 5.39 15.93 -1.26
CA GLY A 30 5.41 16.98 -0.24
C GLY A 30 5.05 16.36 1.11
N ASP A 31 4.63 17.18 2.08
CA ASP A 31 4.12 16.71 3.39
C ASP A 31 5.10 15.78 4.10
N SER A 32 6.29 16.32 4.38
CA SER A 32 7.41 15.55 4.90
C SER A 32 7.36 15.45 6.42
N HIS A 33 7.40 14.22 6.92
CA HIS A 33 7.34 13.92 8.35
C HIS A 33 8.66 13.32 8.83
N PHE A 34 9.17 13.79 9.97
CA PHE A 34 10.29 13.14 10.65
C PHE A 34 9.85 11.89 11.41
N VAL A 35 8.65 11.95 12.00
CA VAL A 35 7.96 10.83 12.63
C VAL A 35 6.47 11.12 12.67
N GLN A 36 5.66 10.07 12.54
CA GLN A 36 4.21 10.09 12.72
C GLN A 36 3.83 8.84 13.53
N GLY A 37 2.65 8.82 14.14
CA GLY A 37 2.04 7.60 14.67
C GLY A 37 0.79 7.23 13.88
N ASP A 38 0.42 5.95 13.92
CA ASP A 38 -0.82 5.46 13.32
C ASP A 38 -2.02 6.29 13.82
N GLY A 39 -2.79 6.82 12.87
CA GLY A 39 -3.96 7.66 13.15
C GLY A 39 -3.73 9.17 13.02
N GLU A 40 -2.50 9.67 13.14
CA GLU A 40 -2.19 11.11 13.06
C GLU A 40 -3.15 11.97 13.92
N VAL A 41 -3.47 11.51 15.13
CA VAL A 41 -4.66 11.95 15.89
C VAL A 41 -4.70 13.44 16.27
N SER A 42 -3.59 14.15 16.14
CA SER A 42 -3.49 15.58 16.42
C SER A 42 -3.40 16.45 15.15
N LEU A 43 -3.97 15.96 14.04
CA LEU A 43 -3.99 16.58 12.71
C LEU A 43 -2.65 16.59 11.96
N THR A 44 -1.53 16.62 12.68
CA THR A 44 -0.20 16.73 12.06
C THR A 44 0.77 15.72 12.67
N ALA A 45 1.80 15.39 11.91
CA ALA A 45 2.96 14.65 12.36
C ALA A 45 4.02 15.57 13.02
N LEU A 46 5.23 15.05 13.23
CA LEU A 46 6.40 15.89 13.41
C LEU A 46 6.84 16.43 12.04
N GLU A 47 6.22 17.54 11.65
CA GLU A 47 6.39 18.20 10.36
C GLU A 47 7.79 18.79 10.17
N GLY A 48 8.36 18.66 8.97
CA GLY A 48 9.60 19.34 8.64
C GLY A 48 10.01 19.22 7.18
N SER A 49 10.72 20.23 6.66
CA SER A 49 11.23 20.18 5.29
C SER A 49 12.27 19.07 5.13
N ALA A 50 12.06 18.21 4.14
CA ALA A 50 13.00 17.17 3.77
C ALA A 50 13.47 17.32 2.32
N ARG A 51 14.62 16.72 1.99
CA ARG A 51 15.10 16.56 0.63
C ARG A 51 15.15 15.07 0.31
N SER A 52 14.37 14.66 -0.67
CA SER A 52 14.23 13.26 -1.09
C SER A 52 14.96 13.02 -2.41
N THR A 53 15.66 11.90 -2.52
CA THR A 53 16.12 11.38 -3.82
C THR A 53 15.26 10.20 -4.19
N LEU A 54 14.54 10.31 -5.31
CA LEU A 54 13.59 9.31 -5.78
C LEU A 54 14.02 8.76 -7.13
N LYS A 55 13.82 7.46 -7.34
CA LYS A 55 13.91 6.83 -8.66
C LYS A 55 12.51 6.53 -9.14
N ILE A 56 12.11 7.12 -10.27
CA ILE A 56 10.83 6.86 -10.91
C ILE A 56 11.09 5.92 -12.09
N THR A 57 10.36 4.81 -12.14
CA THR A 57 10.43 3.83 -13.24
C THR A 57 9.03 3.60 -13.76
N LEU A 58 8.85 3.72 -15.07
CA LEU A 58 7.59 3.41 -15.71
C LEU A 58 7.50 1.90 -15.94
N LEU A 59 6.50 1.27 -15.35
CA LEU A 59 6.21 -0.15 -15.52
C LEU A 59 4.95 -0.31 -16.39
N LYS A 60 5.04 -1.14 -17.43
CA LYS A 60 3.97 -1.44 -18.37
C LYS A 60 3.30 -2.75 -17.96
N ALA A 61 2.02 -2.67 -17.60
CA ALA A 61 1.20 -3.85 -17.31
C ALA A 61 1.30 -4.89 -18.44
N GLY A 62 1.46 -6.16 -18.08
CA GLY A 62 1.62 -7.27 -19.02
C GLY A 62 2.99 -7.38 -19.72
N LYS A 63 3.91 -6.43 -19.52
CA LYS A 63 5.28 -6.49 -20.05
C LYS A 63 6.32 -6.55 -18.94
N ASP A 64 6.23 -5.64 -17.99
CA ASP A 64 7.17 -5.55 -16.88
C ASP A 64 6.68 -6.39 -15.70
N LYS A 65 7.62 -7.02 -14.98
CA LYS A 65 7.32 -7.78 -13.77
C LYS A 65 7.30 -6.85 -12.56
N PHE A 66 6.20 -6.84 -11.83
CA PHE A 66 6.05 -6.17 -10.55
C PHE A 66 4.97 -6.88 -9.71
N PRO A 67 5.00 -6.75 -8.37
CA PRO A 67 4.03 -7.41 -7.49
C PRO A 67 2.59 -7.07 -7.86
N GLY A 68 1.74 -8.09 -7.90
CA GLY A 68 0.31 -7.97 -8.18
C GLY A 68 -0.05 -8.02 -9.67
N LYS A 69 0.93 -8.02 -10.59
CA LYS A 69 0.80 -8.04 -12.08
C LYS A 69 0.03 -6.88 -12.73
N GLU A 70 -1.05 -6.45 -12.09
CA GLU A 70 -1.88 -5.29 -12.41
C GLU A 70 -2.37 -4.70 -11.08
N ILE A 71 -2.25 -3.38 -10.93
CA ILE A 71 -2.74 -2.66 -9.76
C ILE A 71 -3.78 -1.62 -10.18
N LYS A 72 -4.87 -1.53 -9.42
CA LYS A 72 -5.93 -0.53 -9.60
C LYS A 72 -5.88 0.57 -8.54
N GLN A 73 -5.28 0.25 -7.40
CA GLN A 73 -4.98 1.17 -6.31
C GLN A 73 -3.48 1.19 -6.04
N PRO A 74 -2.98 2.17 -5.27
CA PRO A 74 -1.59 2.17 -4.84
C PRO A 74 -1.22 0.89 -4.10
N LEU A 75 -0.02 0.38 -4.34
CA LEU A 75 0.58 -0.75 -3.63
C LEU A 75 1.96 -0.31 -3.15
N ALA A 76 2.27 -0.50 -1.88
CA ALA A 76 3.63 -0.27 -1.38
C ALA A 76 4.27 -1.58 -0.91
N GLU A 77 5.59 -1.59 -0.87
CA GLU A 77 6.33 -2.68 -0.25
C GLU A 77 7.62 -2.19 0.39
N ASN A 78 8.01 -2.85 1.48
CA ASN A 78 9.34 -2.74 2.06
C ASN A 78 9.99 -4.13 2.09
N ALA A 79 11.04 -4.32 2.91
CA ALA A 79 11.74 -5.60 3.00
C ALA A 79 10.86 -6.72 3.57
N GLU A 80 9.85 -6.38 4.39
CA GLU A 80 9.10 -7.33 5.21
C GLU A 80 7.64 -7.47 4.74
N PHE A 81 7.05 -6.40 4.22
CA PHE A 81 5.62 -6.31 3.96
C PHE A 81 5.30 -5.85 2.54
N TRP A 82 4.22 -6.40 1.98
CA TRP A 82 3.39 -5.68 1.01
C TRP A 82 2.30 -4.92 1.77
N ILE A 83 1.94 -3.74 1.27
CA ILE A 83 1.07 -2.78 1.95
C ILE A 83 -0.01 -2.31 1.00
N THR A 84 -1.26 -2.64 1.32
CA THR A 84 -2.44 -2.37 0.49
C THR A 84 -3.42 -1.45 1.22
N PRO A 85 -3.64 -0.24 0.71
CA PRO A 85 -4.49 0.71 1.39
C PRO A 85 -5.95 0.69 0.97
N GLY A 86 -6.79 1.09 1.92
CA GLY A 86 -8.16 1.49 1.71
C GLY A 86 -8.35 2.90 2.22
N LEU A 87 -8.94 3.74 1.37
CA LEU A 87 -9.16 5.16 1.64
C LEU A 87 -10.64 5.49 1.48
N ASP A 88 -11.23 6.09 2.50
CA ASP A 88 -12.62 6.54 2.49
C ASP A 88 -12.87 7.59 3.59
N ALA A 89 -13.93 8.40 3.49
CA ALA A 89 -14.33 9.30 4.57
C ALA A 89 -14.78 8.53 5.84
N ASP A 90 -15.23 7.29 5.67
CA ASP A 90 -15.59 6.37 6.73
C ASP A 90 -14.52 5.28 6.95
N LEU A 91 -14.20 5.00 8.21
CA LEU A 91 -13.11 4.07 8.54
C LEU A 91 -13.49 2.61 8.27
N ASP A 92 -14.77 2.24 8.41
CA ASP A 92 -15.24 0.90 8.10
C ASP A 92 -15.23 0.65 6.58
N GLU A 93 -15.59 1.67 5.79
CA GLU A 93 -15.45 1.59 4.33
C GLU A 93 -13.99 1.55 3.88
N ALA A 94 -13.09 2.28 4.56
CA ALA A 94 -11.65 2.17 4.35
C ALA A 94 -11.14 0.74 4.64
N MET A 95 -11.58 0.11 5.73
CA MET A 95 -11.26 -1.30 6.05
C MET A 95 -11.71 -2.26 4.94
N LYS A 96 -12.96 -2.11 4.46
CA LYS A 96 -13.51 -2.95 3.39
C LYS A 96 -12.71 -2.80 2.10
N LYS A 97 -12.32 -1.57 1.76
CA LYS A 97 -11.48 -1.29 0.58
C LYS A 97 -10.10 -1.94 0.71
N SER A 98 -9.40 -1.73 1.82
CA SER A 98 -8.08 -2.34 2.06
C SER A 98 -8.16 -3.87 1.97
N THR A 99 -9.18 -4.47 2.60
CA THR A 99 -9.42 -5.92 2.52
C THR A 99 -9.59 -6.40 1.09
N ARG A 100 -10.46 -5.76 0.30
CA ARG A 100 -10.73 -6.16 -1.10
C ARG A 100 -9.52 -5.99 -2.00
N GLU A 101 -8.78 -4.89 -1.84
CA GLU A 101 -7.53 -4.67 -2.59
C GLU A 101 -6.48 -5.73 -2.23
N THR A 102 -6.40 -6.13 -0.97
CA THR A 102 -5.49 -7.19 -0.54
C THR A 102 -5.85 -8.55 -1.14
N ILE A 103 -7.14 -8.90 -1.16
CA ILE A 103 -7.60 -10.14 -1.78
C ILE A 103 -7.29 -10.14 -3.28
N ALA A 104 -7.56 -9.02 -3.95
CA ALA A 104 -7.22 -8.86 -5.37
C ALA A 104 -5.71 -9.03 -5.61
N PHE A 105 -4.88 -8.43 -4.76
CA PHE A 105 -3.43 -8.58 -4.82
C PHE A 105 -2.99 -10.04 -4.67
N LEU A 106 -3.44 -10.75 -3.63
CA LEU A 106 -3.08 -12.15 -3.38
C LEU A 106 -3.53 -13.08 -4.51
N LYS A 107 -4.73 -12.86 -5.03
CA LYS A 107 -5.25 -13.59 -6.20
C LYS A 107 -4.40 -13.35 -7.45
N ASN A 108 -4.06 -12.09 -7.74
CA ASN A 108 -3.33 -11.76 -8.95
C ASN A 108 -1.87 -12.23 -8.90
N GLU A 109 -1.19 -12.05 -7.77
CA GLU A 109 0.21 -12.43 -7.61
C GLU A 109 0.37 -13.95 -7.48
N PHE A 110 -0.39 -14.57 -6.57
CA PHE A 110 -0.18 -15.95 -6.13
C PHE A 110 -1.27 -16.94 -6.57
N GLY A 111 -2.36 -16.48 -7.18
CA GLY A 111 -3.47 -17.35 -7.60
C GLY A 111 -4.32 -17.86 -6.44
N ILE A 112 -4.19 -17.27 -5.24
CA ILE A 112 -4.96 -17.65 -4.06
C ILE A 112 -6.43 -17.30 -4.26
N ASP A 113 -7.32 -18.25 -3.98
CA ASP A 113 -8.75 -18.01 -4.08
C ASP A 113 -9.26 -17.08 -2.97
N GLU A 114 -10.42 -16.48 -3.19
CA GLU A 114 -10.97 -15.45 -2.31
C GLU A 114 -11.25 -15.96 -0.89
N ALA A 115 -11.74 -17.18 -0.72
CA ALA A 115 -12.05 -17.73 0.60
C ALA A 115 -10.78 -17.98 1.41
N THR A 116 -9.76 -18.55 0.77
CA THR A 116 -8.43 -18.73 1.39
C THR A 116 -7.78 -17.39 1.73
N ALA A 117 -7.89 -16.40 0.84
CA ALA A 117 -7.38 -15.05 1.10
C ALA A 117 -8.06 -14.44 2.34
N TYR A 118 -9.40 -14.47 2.45
CA TYR A 118 -10.09 -13.99 3.66
C TYR A 118 -9.64 -14.69 4.94
N ALA A 119 -9.46 -16.02 4.90
CA ALA A 119 -9.00 -16.78 6.05
C ALA A 119 -7.59 -16.35 6.48
N TYR A 120 -6.66 -16.20 5.51
CA TYR A 120 -5.32 -15.69 5.77
C TYR A 120 -5.35 -14.27 6.35
N LEU A 121 -6.13 -13.36 5.75
CA LEU A 121 -6.21 -11.98 6.23
C LEU A 121 -6.73 -11.89 7.66
N SER A 122 -7.70 -12.74 8.01
CA SER A 122 -8.27 -12.77 9.37
C SER A 122 -7.34 -13.38 10.40
N ALA A 123 -6.50 -14.34 10.01
CA ALA A 123 -5.66 -15.10 10.94
C ALA A 123 -4.26 -14.52 11.10
N ALA A 124 -3.73 -13.86 10.07
CA ALA A 124 -2.31 -13.59 9.95
C ALA A 124 -1.97 -12.18 9.46
N THR A 125 -2.94 -11.35 9.07
CA THR A 125 -2.64 -9.99 8.56
C THR A 125 -3.04 -8.93 9.57
N ASP A 126 -2.14 -7.97 9.78
CA ASP A 126 -2.43 -6.79 10.58
C ASP A 126 -3.05 -5.70 9.70
N PHE A 127 -4.14 -5.10 10.16
CA PHE A 127 -4.72 -3.90 9.58
C PHE A 127 -4.48 -2.73 10.51
N GLN A 128 -3.88 -1.66 9.99
CA GLN A 128 -3.46 -0.51 10.75
C GLN A 128 -4.17 0.75 10.25
N VAL A 129 -4.49 1.65 11.16
CA VAL A 129 -5.05 2.96 10.82
C VAL A 129 -3.92 3.86 10.34
N SER A 130 -4.00 4.31 9.10
CA SER A 130 -3.07 5.28 8.52
C SER A 130 -3.23 6.65 9.18
N GLN A 131 -4.40 7.26 8.98
CA GLN A 131 -4.80 8.52 9.60
C GLN A 131 -6.34 8.59 9.71
N VAL A 132 -6.81 9.42 10.64
CA VAL A 132 -8.25 9.68 10.85
C VAL A 132 -8.63 11.17 10.80
N VAL A 133 -7.67 12.04 10.47
CA VAL A 133 -7.79 13.49 10.61
C VAL A 133 -8.00 14.21 9.28
N ASP A 134 -7.69 13.55 8.16
CA ASP A 134 -8.01 14.07 6.85
C ASP A 134 -9.50 13.90 6.52
N LYS A 135 -9.98 14.63 5.50
CA LYS A 135 -11.32 14.40 4.93
C LYS A 135 -11.50 12.95 4.43
N THR A 136 -10.40 12.33 4.00
CA THR A 136 -10.34 10.94 3.58
C THR A 136 -9.48 10.21 4.58
N LYS A 137 -10.04 9.28 5.34
CA LYS A 137 -9.37 8.42 6.33
C LYS A 137 -8.72 7.21 5.65
N GLY A 138 -7.81 6.54 6.35
CA GLY A 138 -7.08 5.41 5.79
C GLY A 138 -6.91 4.23 6.73
N ILE A 139 -7.04 3.02 6.18
CA ILE A 139 -6.56 1.77 6.75
C ILE A 139 -5.64 1.10 5.73
N HIS A 140 -4.60 0.41 6.19
CA HIS A 140 -3.74 -0.39 5.34
C HIS A 140 -3.51 -1.78 5.93
N ALA A 141 -3.43 -2.79 5.06
CA ALA A 141 -3.05 -4.14 5.45
C ALA A 141 -1.53 -4.30 5.38
N MET A 142 -0.96 -5.02 6.33
CA MET A 142 0.46 -5.35 6.41
C MET A 142 0.67 -6.84 6.12
N ILE A 143 0.93 -7.18 4.87
CA ILE A 143 1.03 -8.56 4.39
C ILE A 143 2.47 -9.02 4.49
N ARG A 144 2.79 -9.93 5.42
CA ARG A 144 4.15 -10.44 5.60
C ARG A 144 4.61 -11.23 4.38
N LYS A 145 5.72 -10.81 3.77
CA LYS A 145 6.34 -11.52 2.64
C LYS A 145 6.81 -12.91 3.01
N ALA A 146 7.24 -13.09 4.26
CA ALA A 146 7.71 -14.37 4.77
C ALA A 146 6.65 -15.48 4.72
N ASP A 147 5.36 -15.13 4.73
CA ASP A 147 4.24 -16.08 4.74
C ASP A 147 4.03 -16.72 3.34
N PHE A 148 4.73 -16.24 2.29
CA PHE A 148 4.53 -16.64 0.89
C PHE A 148 5.77 -17.29 0.24
N LYS A 149 6.81 -17.64 1.00
CA LYS A 149 8.05 -18.23 0.47
C LYS A 149 7.83 -19.43 -0.44
N GLU A 150 6.89 -20.31 -0.09
CA GLU A 150 6.57 -21.52 -0.86
C GLU A 150 6.00 -21.24 -2.27
N PHE A 151 5.56 -20.00 -2.54
CA PHE A 151 5.12 -19.58 -3.87
C PHE A 151 6.27 -19.06 -4.74
N GLU A 152 7.40 -18.66 -4.13
CA GLU A 152 8.59 -18.23 -4.86
C GLU A 152 9.34 -19.44 -5.44
N ASP A 153 9.40 -20.55 -4.68
CA ASP A 153 10.07 -21.79 -5.08
C ASP A 153 9.37 -22.55 -6.24
N LYS A 154 8.13 -22.17 -6.59
CA LYS A 154 7.35 -22.78 -7.68
C LYS A 154 7.46 -22.04 -9.02
N LYS A 155 8.33 -21.03 -9.13
CA LYS A 155 8.51 -20.22 -10.35
C LYS A 155 9.54 -20.82 -11.35
N ASP A 156 9.94 -22.08 -11.18
CA ASP A 156 10.79 -22.87 -12.10
C ASP A 156 10.00 -23.56 -13.23
#